data_AF-A0AAE2ENG6-F1
#
_entry.id   AF-A0AAE2ENG6-F1
#
_cell.length_a   1.000
_cell.length_b   1.000
_cell.length_c   1.000
_cell.angle_alpha   90.00
_cell.angle_beta   90.00
_cell.angle_gamma   90.00
#
_symmetry.space_group_name_H-M   'P 1'
#
loop_
_entity.id
_entity.type
_entity.pdbx_description
1 polymer ?
#
loop_
_entity_poly.entity_id
_entity_poly.type
_entity_poly.pdbx_seq_one_letter_code
_entity_poly.pdbx_strand_id
1 'polypeptide(L)' 'MSVIIAFLTILTAVFSAGSFYYLRLLGFRASYPPKRVLKQKAYFCAGAAGLLLLFLFLIKLLI' A
#
# COMPACT_ATOMS: atom_id res chain seq x y z
N MET A 1 17.48 -2.69 -15.06
CA MET A 1 16.95 -1.64 -14.18
C MET A 1 15.50 -1.26 -14.47
N SER A 2 15.11 -1.05 -15.74
CA SER A 2 13.73 -0.68 -16.13
C SER A 2 12.65 -1.67 -15.67
N VAL A 3 12.86 -2.98 -15.85
CA VAL A 3 11.90 -4.03 -15.44
C VAL A 3 11.68 -4.05 -13.92
N ILE A 4 12.75 -3.87 -13.14
CA ILE A 4 12.67 -3.84 -11.67
C ILE A 4 11.86 -2.62 -11.22
N ILE A 5 12.11 -1.44 -11.81
CA ILE A 5 11.35 -0.23 -11.52
C ILE A 5 9.88 -0.43 -11.88
N ALA A 6 9.57 -0.98 -13.06
CA ALA A 6 8.21 -1.26 -13.48
C ALA A 6 7.48 -2.20 -12.50
N PHE A 7 8.14 -3.28 -12.06
CA PHE A 7 7.58 -4.21 -11.08
C PHE A 7 7.30 -3.54 -9.73
N LEU A 8 8.24 -2.74 -9.23
CA LEU A 8 8.07 -1.98 -7.98
C LEU A 8 6.94 -0.93 -8.09
N THR A 9 6.77 -0.31 -9.25
CA THR A 9 5.65 0.62 -9.50
C THR A 9 4.29 -0.07 -9.53
N ILE A 10 4.23 -1.30 -10.05
CA ILE A 10 2.98 -2.09 -10.02
C ILE A 10 2.65 -2.50 -8.57
N LEU A 11 3.65 -2.97 -7.81
CA LEU A 11 3.45 -3.33 -6.41
C LEU A 11 2.99 -2.14 -5.56
N THR A 12 3.62 -0.97 -5.72
CA THR A 12 3.19 0.25 -5.01
C THR A 12 1.74 0.61 -5.34
N ALA A 13 1.33 0.52 -6.61
CA ALA A 13 -0.06 0.77 -7.00
C ALA A 13 -1.03 -0.22 -6.34
N VAL A 14 -0.71 -1.52 -6.31
CA VAL A 14 -1.53 -2.56 -5.69
C VAL A 14 -1.67 -2.33 -4.18
N PHE A 15 -0.56 -2.06 -3.48
CA PHE A 15 -0.60 -1.79 -2.03
C PHE A 15 -1.34 -0.49 -1.70
N SER A 16 -1.20 0.54 -2.53
CA SER A 16 -1.94 1.80 -2.36
C SER A 16 -3.44 1.57 -2.54
N ALA A 17 -3.85 0.88 -3.61
CA ALA A 17 -5.24 0.51 -3.84
C ALA A 17 -5.81 -0.36 -2.72
N GLY A 18 -5.04 -1.32 -2.22
CA GLY A 18 -5.40 -2.14 -1.06
C GLY A 18 -5.63 -1.31 0.20
N SER A 19 -4.78 -0.32 0.48
CA SER A 19 -4.96 0.59 1.61
C SER A 19 -6.25 1.40 1.49
N PHE A 20 -6.52 1.99 0.32
CA PHE A 20 -7.77 2.70 0.05
C PHE A 20 -9.00 1.80 0.19
N TYR A 21 -8.92 0.55 -0.26
CA TYR A 21 -9.99 -0.42 -0.09
C TYR A 21 -10.33 -0.65 1.39
N TYR A 22 -9.33 -0.91 2.23
CA TYR A 22 -9.56 -1.12 3.67
C TYR A 22 -10.03 0.16 4.39
N LEU A 23 -9.55 1.34 3.99
CA LEU A 23 -10.05 2.62 4.49
C LEU A 23 -11.52 2.85 4.12
N ARG A 24 -11.91 2.52 2.89
CA ARG A 24 -13.31 2.59 2.45
C ARG A 24 -14.18 1.62 3.26
N LEU A 25 -13.71 0.40 3.53
CA LEU A 25 -14.40 -0.58 4.37
C LEU A 25 -14.65 -0.06 5.80
N LEU A 26 -13.75 0.76 6.36
CA LEU A 26 -13.94 1.35 7.69
C LEU A 26 -15.10 2.34 7.76
N GLY A 27 -15.47 2.95 6.64
CA GLY A 27 -16.60 3.87 6.53
C GLY A 27 -17.97 3.16 6.57
N PHE A 28 -18.02 1.87 6.29
CA PHE A 28 -19.27 1.11 6.34
C PHE A 28 -19.66 0.76 7.78
N ARG A 29 -20.97 0.84 8.07
CA ARG A 29 -21.58 0.43 9.35
C ARG A 29 -21.79 -1.09 9.45
N ALA A 30 -20.84 -1.88 8.97
CA ALA A 30 -20.90 -3.34 9.07
C ALA A 30 -20.42 -3.83 10.44
N SER A 31 -21.11 -4.82 11.02
CA SER A 31 -20.66 -5.50 12.26
C SER A 31 -19.41 -6.36 12.05
N TYR A 32 -19.16 -6.80 10.82
CA TYR A 32 -18.00 -7.62 10.46
C TYR A 32 -17.43 -7.18 9.10
N PRO A 33 -16.10 -7.19 8.90
CA PRO A 33 -15.04 -7.54 9.84
C PRO A 33 -14.75 -6.45 10.90
N PRO A 34 -14.17 -6.81 12.06
CA PRO A 34 -13.91 -5.87 13.14
C PRO A 34 -13.00 -4.72 12.69
N LYS A 35 -13.41 -3.48 12.99
CA LYS A 35 -12.74 -2.24 12.55
C LYS A 35 -11.25 -2.17 12.90
N ARG A 36 -10.82 -2.80 14.00
CA ARG A 36 -9.41 -2.87 14.40
C ARG A 36 -8.56 -3.64 13.38
N VAL A 37 -9.07 -4.76 12.86
CA VAL A 37 -8.39 -5.58 11.87
C VAL A 37 -8.33 -4.86 10.52
N LEU A 38 -9.41 -4.18 10.12
CA LEU A 38 -9.43 -3.35 8.92
C LEU A 38 -8.39 -2.22 8.99
N LYS A 39 -8.28 -1.54 10.14
CA LYS A 39 -7.25 -0.52 10.36
C LYS A 39 -5.84 -1.10 10.26
N GLN A 40 -5.56 -2.22 10.93
CA GLN A 40 -4.25 -2.89 10.86
C GLN A 40 -3.88 -3.25 9.42
N LYS A 41 -4.82 -3.79 8.63
CA LYS A 41 -4.60 -4.11 7.21
C LYS A 41 -4.38 -2.86 6.36
N ALA A 42 -5.14 -1.78 6.61
CA ALA A 42 -4.95 -0.50 5.94
C ALA A 42 -3.57 0.09 6.22
N TYR A 43 -3.12 0.07 7.48
CA TYR A 43 -1.79 0.52 7.90
C TYR A 43 -0.68 -0.35 7.32
N PHE A 44 -0.86 -1.67 7.29
CA PHE A 44 0.11 -2.56 6.67
C PHE A 44 0.27 -2.27 5.18
N CYS A 45 -0.85 -2.14 4.45
CA CYS A 45 -0.81 -1.77 3.03
C CYS A 45 -0.19 -0.38 2.80
N ALA A 46 -0.54 0.61 3.62
CA ALA A 46 0.03 1.95 3.53
C ALA A 46 1.55 1.94 3.82
N GLY A 47 1.98 1.21 4.85
CA GLY A 47 3.39 1.08 5.21
C GLY A 47 4.20 0.37 4.12
N ALA A 48 3.66 -0.70 3.55
CA ALA A 48 4.28 -1.41 2.43
C ALA A 48 4.41 -0.51 1.18
N ALA A 49 3.36 0.25 0.84
CA ALA A 49 3.42 1.21 -0.25
C ALA A 49 4.48 2.31 0.02
N GLY A 50 4.54 2.84 1.25
CA GLY A 50 5.53 3.83 1.66
C GLY A 50 6.97 3.31 1.56
N LEU A 51 7.23 2.09 2.02
CA LEU A 51 8.54 1.44 1.91
C LEU A 51 8.97 1.25 0.45
N LEU A 52 8.05 0.79 -0.40
CA LEU A 52 8.33 0.61 -1.82
C LEU A 52 8.59 1.95 -2.54
N LEU A 53 7.86 3.01 -2.18
CA LEU A 53 8.12 4.36 -2.70
C LEU A 53 9.48 4.90 -2.24
N LEU A 54 9.85 4.69 -0.97
CA LEU A 54 11.17 5.04 -0.46
C LEU A 54 12.27 4.28 -1.23
N PHE A 55 12.06 2.99 -1.49
CA PHE A 55 13.02 2.18 -2.24
C PHE A 55 13.14 2.65 -3.70
N LEU A 56 12.02 2.98 -4.36
CA LEU A 56 12.02 3.58 -5.69
C LEU A 56 12.76 4.92 -5.73
N PHE A 57 12.57 5.76 -4.71
CA PHE A 57 13.27 7.04 -4.57
C PHE A 57 14.78 6.84 -4.43
N LEU A 58 15.21 5.90 -3.59
CA LEU A 58 16.63 5.57 -3.41
C LEU A 58 17.27 5.04 -4.70
N ILE A 59 16.57 4.17 -5.45
CA ILE A 59 17.03 3.68 -6.76
C ILE A 59 17.19 4.84 -7.74
N LYS A 60 16.24 5.76 -7.76
CA LYS A 60 16.27 6.95 -8.63
C LYS A 60 17.33 7.98 -8.24
N LEU A 61 17.73 8.02 -6.97
CA LEU A 61 18.81 8.89 -6.49
C LEU A 61 20.18 8.32 -6.86
N LEU A 62 20.30 6.98 -6.92
CA LEU A 62 21.55 6.28 -7.18
C LEU A 62 21.92 6.19 -8.67
N ILE A 63 20.92 6.18 -9.55
CA ILE A 63 21.05 6.12 -11.03
C ILE A 63 20.99 7.52 -11.62
#